data_AF-A0A821U753-F1
#
_entry.id   AF-A0A821U753-F1
#
_cell.length_a   1.000
_cell.length_b   1.000
_cell.length_c   1.000
_cell.angle_alpha   90.00
_cell.angle_beta   90.00
_cell.angle_gamma   90.00
#
_symmetry.space_group_name_H-M   'P 1'
#
loop_
_entity.id
_entity.type
_entity.pdbx_description
1 polymer ?
#
loop_
_entity_poly.entity_id
_entity_poly.type
_entity_poly.pdbx_seq_one_letter_code
_entity_poly.pdbx_strand_id
1 'polypeptide(L)'
;MGHKSYTAKREPLRTPAQIKKRLKFAKEHQYWLSEWNNIIWSDEAHFELLNRKNGTYVRRSKSGTNQSFNFIPRVQGGGGSISAWKCIAGGARGPLVIYNGRFNGPAYINTIKEALSMFIHNTFDAGDQNWTYMQDNAPCHTSKYTMNWM
;
A
#
# COMPACT_ATOMS: atom_id res chain seq x y z
N MET A 1 43.32 -9.18 4.58
CA MET A 1 41.84 -9.25 4.72
C MET A 1 41.23 -8.56 3.51
N GLY A 2 40.45 -9.28 2.70
CA GLY A 2 39.98 -8.80 1.39
C GLY A 2 38.56 -8.26 1.45
N HIS A 3 38.31 -7.17 0.73
CA HIS A 3 36.96 -6.68 0.48
C HIS A 3 36.16 -7.73 -0.30
N LYS A 4 34.89 -7.94 0.08
CA LYS A 4 33.93 -8.78 -0.66
C LYS A 4 33.01 -7.88 -1.47
N SER A 5 32.55 -8.36 -2.61
CA SER A 5 31.53 -7.67 -3.41
C SER A 5 30.15 -7.88 -2.80
N TYR A 6 29.40 -6.79 -2.64
CA TYR A 6 27.99 -6.80 -2.21
C TYR A 6 27.14 -6.08 -3.25
N THR A 7 25.88 -6.49 -3.40
CA THR A 7 24.92 -5.77 -4.23
C THR A 7 24.51 -4.46 -3.55
N ALA A 8 24.50 -3.36 -4.30
CA ALA A 8 24.02 -2.08 -3.79
C ALA A 8 22.52 -2.17 -3.43
N LYS A 9 22.14 -1.58 -2.29
CA LYS A 9 20.72 -1.42 -1.92
C LYS A 9 20.09 -0.40 -2.86
N ARG A 10 18.89 -0.72 -3.35
CA ARG A 10 18.09 0.23 -4.14
C ARG A 10 17.26 1.08 -3.20
N GLU A 11 17.25 2.39 -3.43
CA GLU A 11 16.38 3.33 -2.73
C GLU A 11 15.62 4.17 -3.75
N PRO A 12 14.35 4.55 -3.49
CA PRO A 12 13.64 5.49 -4.35
C PRO A 12 14.38 6.83 -4.42
N LEU A 13 14.57 7.34 -5.64
CA LEU A 13 15.08 8.69 -5.85
C LEU A 13 14.07 9.70 -5.30
N ARG A 14 14.53 10.61 -4.44
CA ARG A 14 13.70 11.68 -3.86
C ARG A 14 14.23 13.03 -4.26
N THR A 15 13.32 13.94 -4.61
CA THR A 15 13.69 15.33 -4.89
C THR A 15 14.04 16.06 -3.59
N PRO A 16 14.86 17.13 -3.65
CA PRO A 16 15.15 17.95 -2.46
C PRO A 16 13.88 18.48 -1.77
N ALA A 17 12.84 18.82 -2.55
CA ALA A 17 11.55 19.23 -2.03
C ALA A 17 10.84 18.12 -1.25
N GLN A 18 10.85 16.88 -1.75
CA GLN A 18 10.29 15.72 -1.05
C GLN A 18 11.05 15.44 0.25
N ILE A 19 12.38 15.52 0.23
CA ILE A 19 13.22 15.35 1.43
C ILE A 19 12.86 16.41 2.48
N LYS A 20 12.75 17.68 2.08
CA LYS A 20 12.36 18.78 2.99
C LYS A 20 10.98 18.55 3.61
N LYS A 21 9.98 18.14 2.81
CA LYS A 21 8.62 17.85 3.31
C LYS A 21 8.61 16.70 4.32
N ARG A 22 9.32 15.61 4.02
CA ARG A 22 9.44 14.44 4.93
C ARG A 22 10.14 14.81 6.23
N LEU A 23 11.23 15.58 6.17
CA LEU A 23 11.96 16.03 7.36
C LEU A 23 11.09 16.95 8.22
N LYS A 24 10.33 17.87 7.61
CA LYS A 24 9.39 18.74 8.31
C LYS A 24 8.33 17.91 9.06
N PHE A 25 7.66 16.99 8.36
CA PHE A 25 6.68 16.09 8.98
C PHE A 25 7.29 15.30 10.15
N ALA A 26 8.47 14.70 9.96
CA ALA A 26 9.12 13.94 11.02
C ALA A 26 9.44 14.80 12.26
N LYS A 27 9.89 16.05 12.07
CA LYS A 27 10.18 16.97 13.18
C LYS A 27 8.92 17.43 13.91
N GLU A 28 7.84 17.70 13.17
CA GLU A 28 6.55 18.12 13.75
C GLU A 28 5.93 17.03 14.63
N HIS A 29 6.14 15.76 14.28
CA HIS A 29 5.52 14.62 14.96
C HIS A 29 6.51 13.79 15.78
N GLN A 30 7.74 14.28 16.01
CA GLN A 30 8.82 13.50 16.66
C GLN A 30 8.53 13.11 18.11
N TYR A 31 7.65 13.87 18.79
CA TYR A 31 7.28 13.65 20.19
C TYR A 31 5.87 13.08 20.37
N TRP A 32 5.18 12.76 19.27
CA TRP A 32 3.89 12.08 19.34
C TRP A 32 4.07 10.66 19.89
N LEU A 33 3.21 10.31 20.84
CA LEU A 33 3.11 8.98 21.42
C LEU A 33 1.67 8.48 21.25
N SER A 34 0.78 8.83 22.18
CA SER A 34 -0.63 8.42 22.14
C SER A 34 -1.41 9.04 20.99
N GLU A 35 -0.95 10.16 20.45
CA GLU A 35 -1.55 10.85 19.30
C GLU A 35 -1.57 9.95 18.05
N TRP A 36 -0.61 9.03 17.92
CA TRP A 36 -0.60 8.06 16.83
C TRP A 36 -1.80 7.10 16.85
N ASN A 37 -2.43 6.89 18.01
CA ASN A 37 -3.62 6.04 18.11
C ASN A 37 -4.83 6.66 17.41
N ASN A 38 -4.84 7.97 17.25
CA ASN A 38 -5.92 8.73 16.63
C ASN A 38 -5.74 8.88 15.11
N ILE A 39 -4.67 8.32 14.54
CA ILE A 39 -4.43 8.34 13.10
C ILE A 39 -5.03 7.08 12.47
N ILE A 40 -5.95 7.29 11.53
CA ILE A 40 -6.48 6.24 10.66
C ILE A 40 -5.53 6.11 9.48
N TRP A 41 -4.70 5.09 9.51
CA TRP A 41 -3.80 4.76 8.41
C TRP A 41 -4.55 3.95 7.37
N SER A 42 -4.46 4.34 6.11
CA SER A 42 -5.05 3.61 4.99
C SER A 42 -4.03 3.37 3.88
N ASP A 43 -4.18 2.28 3.14
CA ASP A 43 -3.38 2.00 1.95
C ASP A 43 -4.11 1.02 1.02
N GLU A 44 -3.68 0.99 -0.24
CA GLU A 44 -4.07 0.01 -1.24
C GLU A 44 -2.94 -0.99 -1.52
N ALA A 45 -3.28 -2.27 -1.55
CA ALA A 45 -2.36 -3.33 -1.93
C ALA A 45 -2.82 -4.05 -3.20
N HIS A 46 -1.87 -4.34 -4.08
CA HIS A 46 -2.08 -5.07 -5.31
C HIS A 46 -1.37 -6.43 -5.29
N PHE A 47 -2.12 -7.51 -5.49
CA PHE A 47 -1.64 -8.88 -5.40
C PHE A 47 -1.74 -9.56 -6.76
N GLU A 48 -0.59 -9.92 -7.35
CA GLU A 48 -0.52 -10.71 -8.59
C GLU A 48 -0.73 -12.20 -8.28
N LEU A 49 -1.65 -12.86 -9.01
CA LEU A 49 -1.99 -14.26 -8.76
C LEU A 49 -0.99 -15.22 -9.42
N LEU A 50 -0.82 -15.13 -10.75
CA LEU A 50 -0.02 -16.10 -11.52
C LEU A 50 1.32 -15.55 -12.03
N ASN A 51 1.41 -14.26 -12.36
CA ASN A 51 2.59 -13.67 -13.01
C ASN A 51 3.51 -12.93 -12.02
N ARG A 52 3.81 -13.56 -10.87
CA ARG A 52 4.65 -12.94 -9.83
C ARG A 52 6.00 -12.52 -10.41
N LYS A 53 6.38 -11.25 -10.23
CA LYS A 53 7.68 -10.70 -10.69
C LYS A 53 8.91 -11.31 -10.01
N ASN A 54 8.73 -12.11 -8.96
CA ASN A 54 9.83 -12.73 -8.25
C ASN A 54 10.33 -13.96 -9.03
N GLY A 55 11.62 -13.96 -9.37
CA GLY A 55 12.24 -15.12 -10.01
C GLY A 55 12.09 -16.36 -9.14
N THR A 56 11.61 -17.45 -9.73
CA THR A 56 11.57 -18.74 -9.04
C THR A 56 12.85 -19.49 -9.33
N TYR A 57 13.47 -20.02 -8.28
CA TYR A 57 14.66 -20.84 -8.41
C TYR A 57 14.27 -22.30 -8.64
N VAL A 58 14.80 -22.89 -9.70
CA VAL A 58 14.72 -24.34 -9.98
C VAL A 58 16.10 -24.97 -9.77
N ARG A 59 16.14 -26.12 -9.10
CA ARG A 59 17.36 -26.93 -8.98
C ARG A 59 17.37 -27.95 -10.12
N ARG A 60 18.31 -27.79 -11.06
CA ARG A 60 18.44 -28.68 -12.22
C ARG A 60 19.88 -28.82 -12.69
N SER A 61 20.17 -29.88 -13.44
CA SER A 61 21.43 -30.03 -14.17
C SER A 61 21.50 -29.05 -15.36
N LYS A 62 22.71 -28.86 -15.91
CA LYS A 62 22.93 -28.01 -17.09
C LYS A 62 22.15 -28.50 -18.32
N SER A 63 21.99 -29.81 -18.49
CA SER A 63 21.22 -30.43 -19.59
C SER A 63 19.70 -30.41 -19.37
N GLY A 64 19.24 -30.24 -18.13
CA GLY A 64 17.81 -30.25 -17.79
C GLY A 64 17.03 -28.99 -18.16
N THR A 65 17.60 -28.03 -18.91
CA THR A 65 16.97 -26.72 -19.18
C THR A 65 15.54 -26.83 -19.73
N ASN A 66 15.32 -27.83 -20.60
CA ASN A 66 14.10 -27.94 -21.40
C ASN A 66 13.10 -28.98 -20.84
N GLN A 67 13.31 -29.49 -19.63
CA GLN A 67 12.35 -30.39 -19.00
C GLN A 67 11.15 -29.61 -18.49
N SER A 68 9.94 -30.13 -18.72
CA SER A 68 8.67 -29.44 -18.44
C SER A 68 8.54 -28.95 -16.98
N PHE A 69 9.05 -29.71 -16.01
CA PHE A 69 9.05 -29.32 -14.59
C PHE A 69 10.00 -28.17 -14.24
N ASN A 70 10.87 -27.74 -15.17
CA ASN A 70 11.76 -26.58 -15.01
C ASN A 70 11.16 -25.29 -15.58
N PHE A 71 9.93 -25.35 -16.12
CA PHE A 71 9.19 -24.18 -16.57
C PHE A 71 8.07 -23.83 -15.60
N ILE A 72 7.83 -22.54 -15.44
CA ILE A 72 6.64 -22.04 -14.77
C ILE A 72 5.63 -21.62 -15.83
N PRO A 73 4.37 -22.06 -15.71
CA PRO A 73 3.32 -21.61 -16.61
C PRO A 73 3.23 -20.08 -16.60
N ARG A 74 3.37 -19.47 -17.76
CA ARG A 74 3.12 -18.05 -17.97
C ARG A 74 1.82 -17.92 -18.73
N VAL A 75 0.86 -17.19 -18.19
CA VAL A 75 -0.39 -16.92 -18.92
C VAL A 75 -0.28 -15.59 -19.66
N GLN A 76 -0.73 -15.60 -20.91
CA GLN A 76 -0.86 -14.41 -21.75
C GLN A 76 -1.97 -13.52 -21.18
N GLY A 77 -1.74 -12.20 -21.08
CA GLY A 77 -2.76 -11.27 -20.57
C GLY A 77 -2.74 -10.96 -19.07
N GLY A 78 -1.71 -11.36 -18.31
CA GLY A 78 -1.43 -10.73 -17.01
C GLY A 78 -1.71 -11.55 -15.75
N GLY A 79 -2.19 -12.80 -15.85
CA GLY A 79 -2.16 -13.72 -14.69
C GLY A 79 -3.17 -13.46 -13.59
N GLY A 80 -4.04 -12.48 -13.78
CA GLY A 80 -5.00 -12.04 -12.77
C GLY A 80 -4.34 -11.33 -11.60
N SER A 81 -5.08 -10.40 -11.02
CA SER A 81 -4.68 -9.72 -9.80
C SER A 81 -5.87 -9.30 -8.97
N ILE A 82 -5.65 -9.18 -7.67
CA ILE A 82 -6.62 -8.70 -6.71
C ILE A 82 -6.07 -7.41 -6.10
N SER A 83 -6.89 -6.36 -6.10
CA SER A 83 -6.58 -5.14 -5.38
C SER A 83 -7.44 -5.08 -4.12
N ALA A 84 -6.87 -4.57 -3.04
CA ALA A 84 -7.60 -4.39 -1.81
C ALA A 84 -7.21 -3.08 -1.12
N TRP A 85 -8.20 -2.42 -0.51
CA TRP A 85 -8.01 -1.29 0.37
C TRP A 85 -8.22 -1.74 1.81
N LYS A 86 -7.47 -1.15 2.75
CA LYS A 86 -7.66 -1.38 4.18
C LYS A 86 -7.26 -0.15 4.98
N CYS A 87 -7.84 -0.01 6.17
CA CYS A 87 -7.38 0.93 7.18
C CYS A 87 -7.13 0.27 8.56
N ILE A 88 -6.36 0.95 9.40
CA ILE A 88 -6.08 0.60 10.81
C ILE A 88 -5.95 1.89 11.66
N ALA A 89 -6.29 1.83 12.94
CA ALA A 89 -6.12 2.94 13.89
C ALA A 89 -6.07 2.41 15.32
N GLY A 90 -5.25 2.99 16.21
CA GLY A 90 -5.30 2.73 17.66
C GLY A 90 -5.30 1.26 18.10
N GLY A 91 -4.70 0.35 17.33
CA GLY A 91 -4.74 -1.10 17.58
C GLY A 91 -5.96 -1.84 17.00
N ALA A 92 -6.97 -1.11 16.52
CA ALA A 92 -8.12 -1.64 15.79
C ALA A 92 -7.78 -1.85 14.30
N ARG A 93 -8.45 -2.85 13.71
CA ARG A 93 -8.31 -3.19 12.29
C ARG A 93 -9.61 -2.85 11.58
N GLY A 94 -9.51 -2.04 10.54
CA GLY A 94 -10.62 -1.75 9.66
C GLY A 94 -10.95 -2.90 8.71
N PRO A 95 -12.08 -2.75 7.99
CA PRO A 95 -12.49 -3.70 6.97
C PRO A 95 -11.46 -3.79 5.83
N LEU A 96 -11.35 -4.98 5.23
CA LEU A 96 -10.61 -5.20 3.99
C LEU A 96 -11.59 -5.14 2.83
N VAL A 97 -11.45 -4.15 1.95
CA VAL A 97 -12.34 -3.96 0.81
C VAL A 97 -11.63 -4.41 -0.46
N ILE A 98 -12.15 -5.49 -1.07
CA ILE A 98 -11.63 -6.00 -2.34
C ILE A 98 -12.30 -5.23 -3.49
N TYR A 99 -11.50 -4.79 -4.45
CA TYR A 99 -12.00 -4.08 -5.62
C TYR A 99 -11.25 -4.48 -6.89
N ASN A 100 -11.90 -4.22 -8.04
CA ASN A 100 -11.36 -4.54 -9.35
C ASN A 100 -10.90 -3.27 -10.07
N GLY A 101 -9.74 -3.36 -10.73
CA GLY A 101 -9.21 -2.27 -11.55
C GLY A 101 -8.42 -1.22 -10.76
N ARG A 102 -8.38 -0.01 -11.29
CA ARG A 102 -7.67 1.14 -10.70
C ARG A 102 -8.67 2.16 -10.18
N PHE A 103 -8.34 2.81 -9.09
CA PHE A 103 -9.16 3.92 -8.60
C PHE A 103 -9.01 5.17 -9.47
N ASN A 104 -10.16 5.76 -9.79
CA ASN A 104 -10.27 7.20 -9.99
C ASN A 104 -10.92 7.80 -8.71
N GLY A 105 -10.95 9.13 -8.59
CA GLY A 105 -11.48 9.80 -7.38
C GLY A 105 -12.89 9.31 -6.96
N PRO A 106 -13.88 9.26 -7.87
CA PRO A 106 -15.20 8.73 -7.55
C PRO A 106 -15.24 7.26 -7.18
N ALA A 107 -14.53 6.39 -7.91
CA ALA A 107 -14.49 4.97 -7.61
C ALA A 107 -13.82 4.71 -6.25
N TYR A 108 -12.80 5.49 -5.90
CA TYR A 108 -12.16 5.43 -4.59
C TYR A 108 -13.17 5.65 -3.47
N ILE A 109 -13.84 6.82 -3.47
CA ILE A 109 -14.81 7.18 -2.43
C ILE A 109 -15.94 6.17 -2.35
N ASN A 110 -16.54 5.81 -3.49
CA ASN A 110 -17.66 4.86 -3.49
C ASN A 110 -17.27 3.49 -2.95
N THR A 111 -16.01 3.09 -3.10
CA THR A 111 -15.50 1.81 -2.59
C THR A 111 -15.26 1.86 -1.09
N ILE A 112 -14.72 2.96 -0.56
CA ILE A 112 -14.28 3.00 0.83
C ILE A 112 -15.26 3.68 1.79
N LYS A 113 -16.19 4.52 1.31
CA LYS A 113 -17.02 5.40 2.16
C LYS A 113 -17.74 4.66 3.29
N GLU A 114 -18.45 3.58 2.97
CA GLU A 114 -19.23 2.82 3.96
C GLU A 114 -18.31 2.09 4.91
N ALA A 115 -17.23 1.51 4.37
CA ALA A 115 -16.23 0.78 5.12
C ALA A 115 -15.49 1.68 6.13
N LEU A 116 -15.10 2.89 5.70
CA LEU A 116 -14.44 3.88 6.53
C LEU A 116 -15.39 4.46 7.58
N SER A 117 -16.62 4.84 7.21
CA SER A 117 -17.61 5.35 8.15
C SER A 117 -17.92 4.33 9.24
N MET A 118 -18.16 3.06 8.88
CA MET A 118 -18.39 2.00 9.86
C MET A 118 -17.17 1.80 10.78
N PHE A 119 -15.95 1.86 10.23
CA PHE A 119 -14.75 1.73 11.04
C PHE A 119 -14.61 2.88 12.04
N ILE A 120 -14.85 4.11 11.61
CA ILE A 120 -14.80 5.30 12.48
C ILE A 120 -15.82 5.15 13.61
N HIS A 121 -17.09 4.86 13.29
CA HIS A 121 -18.15 4.71 14.28
C HIS A 121 -17.90 3.58 15.30
N ASN A 122 -17.22 2.52 14.89
CA ASN A 122 -16.94 1.37 15.77
C ASN A 122 -15.66 1.54 16.59
N THR A 123 -14.77 2.45 16.20
CA THR A 123 -13.43 2.60 16.80
C THR A 123 -13.32 3.84 17.68
N PHE A 124 -14.02 4.92 17.32
CA PHE A 124 -13.98 6.19 18.02
C PHE A 124 -15.34 6.49 18.62
N ASP A 125 -15.35 7.12 19.80
CA ASP A 125 -16.58 7.45 20.51
C ASP A 125 -17.46 8.39 19.69
N ALA A 126 -18.78 8.19 19.77
CA ALA A 126 -19.75 9.01 19.05
C ALA A 126 -19.67 10.47 19.53
N GLY A 127 -19.06 11.33 18.70
CA GLY A 127 -18.83 12.75 18.99
C GLY A 127 -17.35 13.13 19.13
N ASP A 128 -16.44 12.14 19.21
CA ASP A 128 -15.01 12.39 19.17
C ASP A 128 -14.55 12.58 17.71
N GLN A 129 -14.25 13.84 17.37
CA GLN A 129 -13.63 14.20 16.09
C GLN A 129 -12.10 14.28 16.20
N ASN A 130 -11.51 13.81 17.29
CA ASN A 130 -10.08 13.80 17.50
C ASN A 130 -9.40 12.62 16.78
N TRP A 131 -9.76 12.39 15.51
CA TRP A 131 -9.08 11.43 14.64
C TRP A 131 -8.65 12.13 13.35
N THR A 132 -7.59 11.61 12.72
CA THR A 132 -7.10 12.12 11.44
C THR A 132 -7.02 10.97 10.44
N TYR A 133 -7.67 11.13 9.29
CA TYR A 133 -7.55 10.18 8.19
C TYR A 133 -6.27 10.44 7.40
N MET A 134 -5.40 9.44 7.30
CA MET A 134 -4.15 9.50 6.56
C MET A 134 -4.18 8.54 5.36
N GLN A 135 -3.91 9.11 4.19
CA GLN A 135 -3.75 8.44 2.91
C GLN A 135 -2.50 8.99 2.21
N ASP A 136 -2.04 8.29 1.17
CA ASP A 136 -0.94 8.79 0.35
C ASP A 136 -1.41 9.93 -0.59
N ASN A 137 -0.47 10.47 -1.38
CA ASN A 137 -0.78 11.54 -2.34
C ASN A 137 -1.04 11.01 -3.75
N ALA A 138 -1.61 9.82 -3.91
CA ALA A 138 -1.99 9.30 -5.22
C ALA A 138 -2.98 10.24 -5.91
N PRO A 139 -2.98 10.33 -7.25
CA PRO A 139 -3.83 11.26 -7.98
C PRO A 139 -5.33 11.13 -7.69
N CYS A 140 -5.80 9.91 -7.37
CA CYS A 140 -7.19 9.70 -6.94
C CYS A 140 -7.48 10.40 -5.60
N HIS A 141 -6.56 10.32 -4.63
CA HIS A 141 -6.69 10.90 -3.29
C HIS A 141 -6.66 12.43 -3.32
N THR A 142 -5.84 13.00 -4.20
CA THR A 142 -5.72 14.46 -4.34
C THR A 142 -6.71 15.06 -5.36
N SER A 143 -7.63 14.26 -5.89
CA SER A 143 -8.61 14.74 -6.86
C SER A 143 -9.59 15.72 -6.19
N LYS A 144 -10.10 16.72 -6.93
CA LYS A 144 -11.11 17.66 -6.39
C LYS A 144 -12.31 16.92 -5.81
N TYR A 145 -12.72 15.83 -6.44
CA TYR A 145 -13.86 15.02 -5.99
C TYR A 145 -13.57 14.39 -4.61
N THR A 146 -12.38 13.82 -4.43
CA THR A 146 -11.97 13.23 -3.16
C THR A 146 -11.75 14.27 -2.07
N MET A 147 -11.05 15.36 -2.39
CA MET A 147 -10.80 16.44 -1.41
C MET A 147 -12.06 17.18 -0.96
N ASN A 148 -13.13 17.22 -1.78
CA ASN A 148 -14.41 17.82 -1.39
C ASN A 148 -15.26 16.89 -0.49
N TRP A 149 -14.98 15.60 -0.49
CA TRP A 149 -15.71 14.62 0.33
C TRP A 149 -15.08 14.40 1.70
N MET A 150 -13.74 14.45 1.76
CA MET A 150 -12.95 14.39 3.00
C MET A 150 -13.24 15.60 3.88
#